data_AF-A0A0F4LTU8-F1
#
_entry.id   AF-A0A0F4LTU8-F1
#
_cell.length_a   1.000
_cell.length_b   1.000
_cell.length_c   1.000
_cell.angle_alpha   90.00
_cell.angle_beta   90.00
_cell.angle_gamma   90.00
#
_symmetry.space_group_name_H-M   'P 1'
#
loop_
_entity.id
_entity.type
_entity.pdbx_description
1 polymer ?
#
loop_
_entity_poly.entity_id
_entity_poly.type
_entity_poly.pdbx_seq_one_letter_code
_entity_poly.pdbx_strand_id
1 'polypeptide(L)'
;MANPKQYNSQTKHYQTSDQTKDLTTPKAGQKKFSLRKFIIAVLVLILLIGVVPPIVHWVTNFLPITQTKEKTTSSAPAKSQPKRKQKSKSQPKTQSNHPNLKTFQTLHINSKTGTTLTTLEKLWGTPKYKHHYGSEQSASWNKVQKGGSNASVDLQFKNNHAVSKSISDLKVTRKHLISKTDIKNLKKGTSKQKIVQQLGPPNDYTEYGNNHRQEWTYNSGLNGAGSASCTLYFSKGLFDKAYIYDME
;
A
#
# COMPACT_ATOMS: atom_id res chain seq x y z
N MET A 1 -48.69 -10.52 -23.49
CA MET A 1 -48.26 -11.23 -22.27
C MET A 1 -47.07 -12.11 -22.65
N ALA A 2 -45.85 -11.73 -22.26
CA ALA A 2 -44.61 -12.41 -22.64
C ALA A 2 -43.99 -13.09 -21.41
N ASN A 3 -43.65 -14.37 -21.55
CA ASN A 3 -43.14 -15.26 -20.52
C ASN A 3 -41.60 -15.16 -20.45
N PRO A 4 -40.97 -14.87 -19.29
CA PRO A 4 -39.53 -14.74 -19.21
C PRO A 4 -38.82 -16.10 -19.14
N LYS A 5 -37.89 -16.33 -20.09
CA LYS A 5 -36.98 -17.48 -20.10
C LYS A 5 -36.03 -17.41 -18.91
N GLN A 6 -35.99 -18.47 -18.10
CA GLN A 6 -35.03 -18.62 -17.02
C GLN A 6 -33.64 -18.94 -17.56
N TYR A 7 -32.65 -18.16 -17.13
CA TYR A 7 -31.23 -18.43 -17.34
C TYR A 7 -30.72 -19.38 -16.26
N ASN A 8 -30.34 -20.59 -16.68
CA ASN A 8 -29.74 -21.61 -15.82
C ASN A 8 -28.20 -21.42 -15.81
N SER A 9 -27.63 -20.93 -14.72
CA SER A 9 -26.18 -20.83 -14.54
C SER A 9 -25.67 -22.08 -13.83
N GLN A 10 -25.19 -23.08 -14.59
CA GLN A 10 -24.44 -24.19 -14.02
C GLN A 10 -23.00 -23.76 -13.69
N THR A 11 -22.72 -23.54 -12.41
CA THR A 11 -21.35 -23.44 -11.88
C THR A 11 -20.75 -24.84 -11.79
N LYS A 12 -19.73 -25.13 -12.62
CA LYS A 12 -18.93 -26.35 -12.50
C LYS A 12 -18.08 -26.28 -11.22
N HIS A 13 -18.46 -27.08 -10.23
CA HIS A 13 -17.61 -27.35 -9.07
C HIS A 13 -16.55 -28.39 -9.47
N TYR A 14 -15.27 -28.02 -9.41
CA TYR A 14 -14.18 -28.98 -9.48
C TYR A 14 -14.00 -29.60 -8.10
N GLN A 15 -14.42 -30.86 -7.95
CA GLN A 15 -14.08 -31.71 -6.82
C GLN A 15 -12.61 -32.14 -6.94
N THR A 16 -11.81 -31.80 -5.95
CA THR A 16 -10.46 -32.34 -5.78
C THR A 16 -10.58 -33.69 -5.07
N SER A 17 -10.19 -34.76 -5.73
CA SER A 17 -10.16 -36.12 -5.18
C SER A 17 -9.12 -36.25 -4.08
N ASP A 18 -9.56 -36.73 -2.91
CA ASP A 18 -8.69 -37.22 -1.83
C ASP A 18 -7.88 -38.43 -2.33
N GLN A 19 -6.56 -38.32 -2.32
CA GLN A 19 -5.65 -39.45 -2.31
C GLN A 19 -4.87 -39.44 -0.99
N THR A 20 -5.36 -40.19 -0.02
CA THR A 20 -4.57 -40.64 1.13
C THR A 20 -3.62 -41.74 0.65
N LYS A 21 -2.34 -41.39 0.51
CA LYS A 21 -1.26 -42.37 0.45
C LYS A 21 -0.55 -42.41 1.80
N ASP A 22 -0.60 -43.58 2.42
CA ASP A 22 0.25 -44.02 3.52
C ASP A 22 1.72 -43.76 3.20
N LEU A 23 2.38 -42.94 4.03
CA LEU A 23 3.84 -42.88 4.11
C LEU A 23 4.26 -43.15 5.56
N THR A 24 4.78 -44.35 5.76
CA THR A 24 5.56 -44.76 6.92
C THR A 24 6.84 -43.93 7.00
N THR A 25 7.02 -43.19 8.10
CA THR A 25 8.23 -42.42 8.40
C THR A 25 9.36 -43.31 8.94
N PRO A 26 10.57 -43.30 8.35
CA PRO A 26 11.78 -43.72 9.05
C PRO A 26 12.26 -42.62 10.01
N LYS A 27 12.57 -43.00 11.26
CA LYS A 27 13.20 -42.14 12.28
C LYS A 27 14.63 -41.76 11.83
N ALA A 28 14.80 -40.55 11.30
CA ALA A 28 16.11 -39.94 11.10
C ALA A 28 16.50 -39.10 12.32
N GLY A 29 17.64 -39.43 12.93
CA GLY A 29 18.20 -38.75 14.09
C GLY A 29 18.49 -37.28 13.79
N GLN A 30 17.75 -36.38 14.43
CA GLN A 30 18.02 -34.95 14.40
C GLN A 30 19.29 -34.66 15.21
N LYS A 31 20.41 -34.43 14.52
CA LYS A 31 21.55 -33.71 15.12
C LYS A 31 21.06 -32.31 15.49
N LYS A 32 21.04 -32.00 16.80
CA LYS A 32 20.67 -30.69 17.33
C LYS A 32 21.58 -29.61 16.74
N PHE A 33 21.08 -28.92 15.72
CA PHE A 33 21.72 -27.76 15.13
C PHE A 33 21.66 -26.60 16.14
N SER A 34 22.81 -26.24 16.71
CA SER A 34 22.90 -25.15 17.68
C SER A 34 22.85 -23.81 16.94
N LEU A 35 21.68 -23.16 16.97
CA LEU A 35 21.44 -21.83 16.41
C LEU A 35 22.50 -20.80 16.87
N ARG A 36 23.02 -20.97 18.10
CA ARG A 36 24.09 -20.12 18.66
C ARG A 36 25.40 -20.24 17.87
N LYS A 37 25.77 -21.45 17.43
CA LYS A 37 26.98 -21.68 16.63
C LYS A 37 26.83 -21.15 15.20
N PHE A 38 25.62 -21.18 14.63
CA PHE A 38 25.33 -20.61 13.32
C PHE A 38 25.39 -19.07 13.31
N ILE A 39 24.85 -18.41 14.34
CA ILE A 39 24.88 -16.95 14.45
C ILE A 39 26.31 -16.42 14.60
N ILE A 40 27.15 -17.10 15.39
CA ILE A 40 28.56 -16.71 15.56
C ILE A 40 29.33 -16.86 14.24
N ALA A 41 29.09 -17.94 13.48
CA ALA A 41 29.74 -18.14 12.18
C ALA A 41 29.38 -17.04 11.16
N VAL A 42 28.12 -16.58 11.15
CA VAL A 42 27.68 -15.48 10.26
C VAL A 42 28.29 -14.14 10.65
N LEU A 43 28.41 -13.85 11.95
CA LEU A 43 29.02 -12.59 12.42
C LEU A 43 30.53 -12.52 12.13
N VAL A 44 31.25 -13.64 12.27
CA VAL A 44 32.68 -13.72 11.91
C VAL A 44 32.87 -13.52 10.40
N LEU A 45 31.98 -14.06 9.57
CA LEU A 45 32.04 -13.89 8.12
C LEU A 45 31.81 -12.41 7.70
N ILE A 46 30.93 -11.68 8.37
CA ILE A 46 30.67 -10.26 8.11
C ILE A 46 31.87 -9.39 8.52
N LEU A 47 32.57 -9.74 9.60
CA LEU A 47 33.78 -9.02 10.05
C LEU A 47 34.99 -9.23 9.13
N LEU A 48 35.12 -10.40 8.49
CA LEU A 48 36.23 -10.69 7.58
C LEU A 48 36.11 -10.04 6.20
N ILE A 49 34.90 -9.68 5.76
CA ILE A 49 34.68 -9.12 4.42
C ILE A 49 34.96 -7.61 4.37
N GLY A 50 35.17 -6.91 5.52
CA GLY A 50 35.62 -5.52 5.52
C GLY A 50 34.71 -4.53 4.78
N VAL A 51 33.47 -4.92 4.46
CA VAL A 51 32.50 -4.05 3.81
C VAL A 51 31.66 -3.42 4.91
N VAL A 52 32.09 -2.26 5.38
CA VAL A 52 31.20 -1.29 6.02
C VAL A 52 30.30 -0.76 4.90
N PRO A 53 29.00 -1.10 4.85
CA PRO A 53 28.13 -0.51 3.83
C PRO A 53 28.03 0.99 4.12
N PRO A 54 28.24 1.87 3.14
CA PRO A 54 27.97 3.28 3.32
C PRO A 54 26.49 3.44 3.64
N ILE A 55 26.21 3.92 4.85
CA ILE A 55 24.89 4.35 5.29
C ILE A 55 24.53 5.56 4.42
N VAL A 56 23.90 5.30 3.27
CA VAL A 56 23.33 6.35 2.44
C VAL A 56 22.05 6.83 3.12
N HIS A 57 22.16 8.02 3.70
CA HIS A 57 21.07 8.84 4.23
C HIS A 57 19.98 9.04 3.16
N TRP A 58 18.88 8.28 3.22
CA TRP A 58 17.65 8.59 2.46
C TRP A 58 16.38 8.14 3.19
N VAL A 59 16.26 8.44 4.48
CA VAL A 59 14.97 8.43 5.18
C VAL A 59 14.92 9.57 6.22
N THR A 60 14.67 10.79 5.78
CA THR A 60 14.12 11.86 6.63
C THR A 60 13.26 12.81 5.79
N ASN A 61 12.01 12.42 5.50
CA ASN A 61 10.99 13.39 5.05
C ASN A 61 9.56 12.98 5.44
N PHE A 62 9.41 12.36 6.61
CA PHE A 62 8.13 12.20 7.27
C PHE A 62 8.29 12.42 8.76
N LEU A 63 8.26 13.71 9.16
CA LEU A 63 7.75 14.34 10.40
C LEU A 63 8.48 15.70 10.57
N PRO A 64 7.78 16.81 10.90
CA PRO A 64 8.40 18.13 10.97
C PRO A 64 9.04 18.33 12.35
N ILE A 65 10.36 18.41 12.39
CA ILE A 65 11.10 18.94 13.55
C ILE A 65 11.56 20.35 13.17
N THR A 66 11.11 21.33 13.94
CA THR A 66 11.55 22.72 13.89
C THR A 66 13.06 22.80 14.11
N GLN A 67 13.81 23.32 13.13
CA GLN A 67 15.23 23.66 13.32
C GLN A 67 15.46 25.16 13.25
N THR A 68 15.93 25.65 14.39
CA THR A 68 16.60 26.92 14.67
C THR A 68 17.79 27.12 13.72
N LYS A 69 17.96 28.36 13.26
CA LYS A 69 18.92 28.75 12.24
C LYS A 69 20.21 29.28 12.89
N GLU A 70 21.32 28.57 12.74
CA GLU A 70 22.66 29.11 13.00
C GLU A 70 23.27 29.75 11.73
N LYS A 71 24.21 30.65 11.99
CA LYS A 71 24.68 31.76 11.16
C LYS A 71 26.19 31.61 10.98
N THR A 72 26.68 31.64 9.74
CA THR A 72 28.10 31.94 9.48
C THR A 72 28.24 32.85 8.27
N THR A 73 29.09 33.87 8.43
CA THR A 73 29.25 35.06 7.60
C THR A 73 30.69 35.13 7.12
N SER A 74 30.92 35.52 5.86
CA SER A 74 32.04 36.35 5.33
C SER A 74 31.88 36.34 3.80
N SER A 75 32.01 37.39 2.98
CA SER A 75 32.65 38.72 3.06
C SER A 75 31.97 39.66 2.03
N ALA A 76 32.06 40.98 2.25
CA ALA A 76 31.46 42.06 1.46
C ALA A 76 32.55 42.81 0.63
N PRO A 77 32.32 44.00 0.00
CA PRO A 77 31.07 44.68 -0.42
C PRO A 77 31.14 45.32 -1.84
N ALA A 78 29.99 45.54 -2.50
CA ALA A 78 29.84 46.65 -3.45
C ALA A 78 28.41 47.21 -3.41
N LYS A 79 28.32 48.53 -3.23
CA LYS A 79 27.14 49.32 -2.87
C LYS A 79 26.12 49.39 -4.01
N SER A 80 24.84 49.06 -3.74
CA SER A 80 23.69 49.59 -4.47
C SER A 80 22.41 49.55 -3.60
N GLN A 81 21.56 50.54 -3.81
CA GLN A 81 20.49 51.06 -2.94
C GLN A 81 19.39 50.06 -2.51
N PRO A 82 18.68 50.29 -1.38
CA PRO A 82 17.71 49.35 -0.84
C PRO A 82 16.37 49.41 -1.57
N LYS A 83 16.16 48.52 -2.54
CA LYS A 83 14.80 48.13 -2.96
C LYS A 83 14.19 47.26 -1.86
N ARG A 84 13.17 47.81 -1.18
CA ARG A 84 12.34 47.17 -0.16
C ARG A 84 11.81 45.82 -0.68
N LYS A 85 12.49 44.73 -0.35
CA LYS A 85 12.03 43.36 -0.63
C LYS A 85 10.74 43.13 0.14
N GLN A 86 9.60 43.14 -0.57
CA GLN A 86 8.35 42.61 -0.05
C GLN A 86 8.60 41.16 0.36
N LYS A 87 8.60 40.94 1.67
CA LYS A 87 8.59 39.63 2.30
C LYS A 87 7.29 38.97 1.87
N SER A 88 7.34 38.13 0.82
CA SER A 88 6.20 37.31 0.41
C SER A 88 5.82 36.48 1.64
N LYS A 89 4.70 36.85 2.29
CA LYS A 89 4.09 36.01 3.31
C LYS A 89 3.73 34.70 2.61
N SER A 90 4.49 33.65 2.88
CA SER A 90 4.13 32.29 2.48
C SER A 90 2.75 32.04 3.08
N GLN A 91 1.73 31.97 2.22
CA GLN A 91 0.39 31.61 2.64
C GLN A 91 0.48 30.26 3.37
N PRO A 92 -0.16 30.12 4.55
CA PRO A 92 -0.30 28.80 5.17
C PRO A 92 -0.98 27.88 4.15
N LYS A 93 -0.37 26.74 3.85
CA LYS A 93 -0.96 25.73 2.97
C LYS A 93 -2.31 25.34 3.58
N THR A 94 -3.40 25.77 2.95
CA THR A 94 -4.74 25.32 3.26
C THR A 94 -4.71 23.79 3.15
N GLN A 95 -4.85 23.09 4.26
CA GLN A 95 -4.94 21.65 4.25
C GLN A 95 -6.21 21.30 3.49
N SER A 96 -6.05 20.79 2.27
CA SER A 96 -7.21 20.46 1.43
C SER A 96 -8.00 19.34 2.11
N ASN A 97 -9.30 19.56 2.30
CA ASN A 97 -10.25 18.59 2.85
C ASN A 97 -10.57 17.46 1.84
N HIS A 98 -9.60 17.04 1.03
CA HIS A 98 -9.78 15.97 0.06
C HIS A 98 -9.05 14.72 0.52
N PRO A 99 -9.58 13.53 0.20
CA PRO A 99 -8.90 12.28 0.53
C PRO A 99 -7.49 12.25 -0.05
N ASN A 100 -6.57 11.64 0.68
CA ASN A 100 -5.20 11.44 0.23
C ASN A 100 -4.62 10.17 0.86
N LEU A 101 -3.62 9.59 0.19
CA LEU A 101 -3.02 8.32 0.60
C LEU A 101 -2.49 8.35 2.05
N LYS A 102 -1.90 9.46 2.50
CA LYS A 102 -1.35 9.56 3.86
C LYS A 102 -2.45 9.41 4.90
N THR A 103 -3.55 10.15 4.76
CA THR A 103 -4.70 10.04 5.68
C THR A 103 -5.45 8.73 5.54
N PHE A 104 -5.54 8.18 4.31
CA PHE A 104 -6.15 6.87 4.06
C PHE A 104 -5.42 5.75 4.82
N GLN A 105 -4.09 5.78 4.83
CA GLN A 105 -3.26 4.78 5.51
C GLN A 105 -3.43 4.81 7.03
N THR A 106 -3.76 5.97 7.62
CA THR A 106 -3.99 6.08 9.07
C THR A 106 -5.37 5.61 9.52
N LEU A 107 -6.30 5.37 8.59
CA LEU A 107 -7.64 4.91 8.95
C LEU A 107 -7.61 3.51 9.55
N HIS A 108 -8.32 3.33 10.65
CA HIS A 108 -8.44 2.04 11.32
C HIS A 108 -9.69 1.32 10.82
N ILE A 109 -9.56 0.03 10.50
CA ILE A 109 -10.69 -0.83 10.12
C ILE A 109 -10.91 -1.91 11.18
N ASN A 110 -12.09 -1.90 11.79
CA ASN A 110 -12.50 -2.84 12.81
C ASN A 110 -14.01 -2.68 13.02
N SER A 111 -14.75 -3.78 13.21
CA SER A 111 -16.21 -3.73 13.38
C SER A 111 -16.71 -3.06 14.67
N LYS A 112 -15.82 -2.78 15.63
CA LYS A 112 -16.14 -2.16 16.92
C LYS A 112 -15.38 -0.85 17.17
N THR A 113 -14.17 -0.73 16.64
CA THR A 113 -13.27 0.41 16.92
C THR A 113 -12.72 1.05 15.64
N GLY A 114 -13.27 0.69 14.48
CA GLY A 114 -12.91 1.27 13.21
C GLY A 114 -13.24 2.77 13.15
N THR A 115 -12.57 3.48 12.26
CA THR A 115 -12.86 4.89 12.00
C THR A 115 -14.33 5.06 11.62
N THR A 116 -14.97 6.07 12.22
CA THR A 116 -16.41 6.33 12.00
C THR A 116 -16.66 7.20 10.79
N LEU A 117 -17.86 7.10 10.22
CA LEU A 117 -18.27 7.96 9.10
C LEU A 117 -18.20 9.45 9.49
N THR A 118 -18.65 9.81 10.69
CA THR A 118 -18.58 11.19 11.19
C THR A 118 -17.16 11.73 11.27
N THR A 119 -16.18 10.87 11.61
CA THR A 119 -14.77 11.27 11.62
C THR A 119 -14.28 11.60 10.22
N LEU A 120 -14.70 10.82 9.22
CA LEU A 120 -14.33 11.02 7.82
C LEU A 120 -15.04 12.23 7.22
N GLU A 121 -16.31 12.47 7.57
CA GLU A 121 -17.04 13.67 7.16
C GLU A 121 -16.38 14.96 7.69
N LYS A 122 -15.79 14.91 8.90
CA LYS A 122 -14.97 16.02 9.43
C LYS A 122 -13.65 16.18 8.68
N LEU A 123 -13.04 15.09 8.23
CA LEU A 123 -11.72 15.10 7.60
C LEU A 123 -11.77 15.46 6.11
N TRP A 124 -12.77 14.95 5.40
CA TRP A 124 -12.88 15.01 3.94
C TRP A 124 -14.17 15.67 3.44
N GLY A 125 -15.02 16.16 4.34
CA GLY A 125 -16.33 16.70 4.00
C GLY A 125 -17.35 15.61 3.66
N THR A 126 -18.49 16.04 3.13
CA THR A 126 -19.58 15.13 2.76
C THR A 126 -19.16 14.19 1.63
N PRO A 127 -19.44 12.88 1.73
CA PRO A 127 -19.16 11.94 0.65
C PRO A 127 -20.02 12.26 -0.59
N LYS A 128 -19.49 11.90 -1.77
CA LYS A 128 -20.22 11.97 -3.04
C LYS A 128 -21.42 11.01 -3.05
N TYR A 129 -21.23 9.81 -2.52
CA TYR A 129 -22.27 8.79 -2.39
C TYR A 129 -22.30 8.26 -0.98
N LYS A 130 -23.50 8.02 -0.46
CA LYS A 130 -23.73 7.38 0.83
C LYS A 130 -24.93 6.46 0.71
N HIS A 131 -24.75 5.20 1.08
CA HIS A 131 -25.82 4.20 1.12
C HIS A 131 -25.92 3.60 2.51
N HIS A 132 -27.13 3.19 2.89
CA HIS A 132 -27.43 2.60 4.17
C HIS A 132 -28.40 1.44 4.01
N TYR A 133 -28.08 0.31 4.61
CA TYR A 133 -28.91 -0.90 4.63
C TYR A 133 -28.81 -1.57 6.00
N GLY A 134 -29.83 -1.36 6.84
CA GLY A 134 -29.84 -1.89 8.20
C GLY A 134 -28.64 -1.39 9.02
N SER A 135 -27.75 -2.29 9.44
CA SER A 135 -26.53 -1.91 10.19
C SER A 135 -25.31 -1.60 9.31
N GLU A 136 -25.46 -1.77 7.99
CA GLU A 136 -24.39 -1.59 7.02
C GLU A 136 -24.52 -0.23 6.33
N GLN A 137 -23.38 0.38 6.05
CA GLN A 137 -23.28 1.65 5.33
C GLN A 137 -22.13 1.60 4.35
N SER A 138 -22.22 2.34 3.26
CA SER A 138 -21.08 2.63 2.40
C SER A 138 -21.01 4.13 2.10
N ALA A 139 -19.79 4.63 1.94
CA ALA A 139 -19.55 6.02 1.58
C ALA A 139 -18.36 6.13 0.63
N SER A 140 -18.47 7.06 -0.33
CA SER A 140 -17.48 7.29 -1.38
C SER A 140 -17.12 8.76 -1.49
N TRP A 141 -15.83 9.07 -1.53
CA TRP A 141 -15.29 10.41 -1.78
C TRP A 141 -14.50 10.40 -3.09
N ASN A 142 -14.61 11.48 -3.85
CA ASN A 142 -13.82 11.70 -5.06
C ASN A 142 -12.74 12.78 -4.82
N LYS A 143 -12.12 13.25 -5.91
CA LYS A 143 -11.10 14.32 -5.88
C LYS A 143 -9.90 13.96 -5.00
N VAL A 144 -9.51 12.69 -5.02
CA VAL A 144 -8.36 12.19 -4.27
C VAL A 144 -7.10 12.96 -4.69
N GLN A 145 -6.37 13.48 -3.72
CA GLN A 145 -5.11 14.19 -4.00
C GLN A 145 -4.12 13.27 -4.69
N LYS A 146 -3.53 13.75 -5.79
CA LYS A 146 -2.64 12.96 -6.66
C LYS A 146 -3.33 11.72 -7.28
N GLY A 147 -4.65 11.73 -7.34
CA GLY A 147 -5.44 10.77 -8.10
C GLY A 147 -5.57 11.13 -9.58
N GLY A 148 -5.98 10.15 -10.38
CA GLY A 148 -6.54 10.29 -11.71
C GLY A 148 -7.93 10.90 -11.69
N SER A 149 -8.56 10.99 -12.87
CA SER A 149 -9.90 11.56 -13.01
C SER A 149 -10.98 10.72 -12.34
N ASN A 150 -10.72 9.41 -12.16
CA ASN A 150 -11.66 8.45 -11.59
C ASN A 150 -11.31 8.09 -10.14
N ALA A 151 -10.30 8.72 -9.55
CA ALA A 151 -9.84 8.41 -8.22
C ALA A 151 -10.90 8.61 -7.16
N SER A 152 -11.11 7.56 -6.36
CA SER A 152 -12.04 7.51 -5.26
C SER A 152 -11.41 6.97 -3.99
N VAL A 153 -12.05 7.26 -2.86
CA VAL A 153 -11.90 6.53 -1.61
C VAL A 153 -13.26 5.99 -1.24
N ASP A 154 -13.36 4.67 -1.09
CA ASP A 154 -14.60 3.98 -0.75
C ASP A 154 -14.44 3.26 0.58
N LEU A 155 -15.46 3.32 1.44
CA LEU A 155 -15.47 2.63 2.72
C LEU A 155 -16.80 1.92 2.92
N GLN A 156 -16.73 0.75 3.55
CA GLN A 156 -17.90 0.08 4.11
C GLN A 156 -17.83 0.11 5.63
N PHE A 157 -18.97 0.28 6.25
CA PHE A 157 -19.12 0.39 7.69
C PHE A 157 -20.13 -0.64 8.18
N LYS A 158 -19.90 -1.13 9.38
CA LYS A 158 -20.86 -1.91 10.16
C LYS A 158 -21.01 -1.23 11.52
N ASN A 159 -22.25 -0.96 11.93
CA ASN A 159 -22.53 -0.22 13.17
C ASN A 159 -21.73 1.10 13.26
N ASN A 160 -21.66 1.86 12.15
CA ASN A 160 -20.89 3.12 12.03
C ASN A 160 -19.35 2.98 12.18
N HIS A 161 -18.79 1.76 12.19
CA HIS A 161 -17.35 1.55 12.19
C HIS A 161 -16.86 0.97 10.87
N ALA A 162 -15.81 1.56 10.30
CA ALA A 162 -15.24 1.09 9.05
C ALA A 162 -14.75 -0.37 9.17
N VAL A 163 -15.19 -1.23 8.26
CA VAL A 163 -14.81 -2.65 8.18
C VAL A 163 -14.02 -2.97 6.91
N SER A 164 -14.12 -2.13 5.90
CA SER A 164 -13.24 -2.16 4.72
C SER A 164 -13.02 -0.75 4.18
N LYS A 165 -11.93 -0.58 3.45
CA LYS A 165 -11.59 0.67 2.78
C LYS A 165 -10.83 0.40 1.48
N SER A 166 -11.01 1.24 0.48
CA SER A 166 -10.19 1.28 -0.72
C SER A 166 -9.85 2.71 -1.11
N ILE A 167 -8.71 2.88 -1.78
CA ILE A 167 -8.33 4.09 -2.51
C ILE A 167 -7.85 3.65 -3.89
N SER A 168 -8.33 4.30 -4.94
CA SER A 168 -8.17 3.87 -6.32
C SER A 168 -7.64 4.97 -7.23
N ASP A 169 -7.13 4.56 -8.39
CA ASP A 169 -6.67 5.41 -9.50
C ASP A 169 -5.66 6.46 -9.02
N LEU A 170 -4.71 6.07 -8.16
CA LEU A 170 -3.62 6.95 -7.78
C LEU A 170 -2.65 7.11 -8.96
N LYS A 171 -2.27 8.35 -9.24
CA LYS A 171 -1.18 8.63 -10.19
C LYS A 171 0.14 8.32 -9.52
N VAL A 172 0.89 7.42 -10.13
CA VAL A 172 2.20 6.99 -9.65
C VAL A 172 3.21 7.03 -10.78
N THR A 173 4.43 7.41 -10.43
CA THR A 173 5.58 7.38 -11.35
C THR A 173 6.56 6.33 -10.84
N ARG A 174 6.93 5.40 -11.70
CA ARG A 174 7.87 4.32 -11.40
C ARG A 174 9.15 4.50 -12.22
N LYS A 175 10.25 3.95 -11.71
CA LYS A 175 11.57 4.06 -12.37
C LYS A 175 11.67 3.17 -13.62
N HIS A 176 10.93 2.08 -13.65
CA HIS A 176 10.90 1.10 -14.74
C HIS A 176 9.49 0.55 -14.90
N LEU A 177 9.21 -0.06 -16.05
CA LEU A 177 8.01 -0.85 -16.27
C LEU A 177 8.12 -2.18 -15.52
N ILE A 178 7.05 -2.59 -14.84
CA ILE A 178 7.02 -3.86 -14.12
C ILE A 178 6.70 -4.97 -15.11
N SER A 179 7.59 -5.97 -15.22
CA SER A 179 7.39 -7.15 -16.07
C SER A 179 6.66 -8.28 -15.35
N LYS A 180 6.16 -9.26 -16.10
CA LYS A 180 5.62 -10.50 -15.54
C LYS A 180 6.66 -11.26 -14.72
N THR A 181 7.93 -11.20 -15.15
CA THR A 181 9.05 -11.82 -14.46
C THR A 181 9.31 -11.18 -13.10
N ASP A 182 9.21 -9.86 -12.97
CA ASP A 182 9.35 -9.16 -11.68
C ASP A 182 8.32 -9.65 -10.67
N ILE A 183 7.06 -9.81 -11.09
CA ILE A 183 5.98 -10.32 -10.23
C ILE A 183 6.21 -11.79 -9.86
N LYS A 184 6.59 -12.64 -10.81
CA LYS A 184 6.86 -14.08 -10.56
C LYS A 184 8.03 -14.30 -9.61
N ASN A 185 8.98 -13.37 -9.55
CA ASN A 185 10.12 -13.41 -8.64
C ASN A 185 9.77 -12.99 -7.21
N LEU A 186 8.56 -12.46 -6.96
CA LEU A 186 8.11 -12.18 -5.60
C LEU A 186 7.92 -13.49 -4.82
N LYS A 187 8.57 -13.57 -3.66
CA LYS A 187 8.44 -14.74 -2.77
C LYS A 187 7.34 -14.49 -1.75
N LYS A 188 6.48 -15.49 -1.54
CA LYS A 188 5.53 -15.49 -0.42
C LYS A 188 6.25 -15.15 0.89
N GLY A 189 5.64 -14.31 1.73
CA GLY A 189 6.25 -13.77 2.93
C GLY A 189 7.04 -12.45 2.73
N THR A 190 7.19 -11.97 1.49
CA THR A 190 7.85 -10.68 1.25
C THR A 190 7.06 -9.52 1.87
N SER A 191 7.75 -8.60 2.55
CA SER A 191 7.10 -7.45 3.18
C SER A 191 6.62 -6.44 2.13
N LYS A 192 5.54 -5.74 2.46
CA LYS A 192 5.00 -4.62 1.66
C LYS A 192 6.07 -3.57 1.31
N GLN A 193 6.91 -3.21 2.28
CA GLN A 193 7.98 -2.23 2.06
C GLN A 193 8.99 -2.70 1.00
N LYS A 194 9.41 -3.96 1.06
CA LYS A 194 10.34 -4.52 0.07
C LYS A 194 9.71 -4.58 -1.32
N ILE A 195 8.42 -4.91 -1.41
CA ILE A 195 7.69 -4.87 -2.68
C ILE A 195 7.63 -3.44 -3.24
N VAL A 196 7.35 -2.42 -2.43
CA VAL A 196 7.38 -1.03 -2.90
C VAL A 196 8.78 -0.60 -3.36
N GLN A 197 9.84 -1.09 -2.71
CA GLN A 197 11.21 -0.81 -3.15
C GLN A 197 11.53 -1.46 -4.51
N GLN A 198 11.00 -2.67 -4.75
CA GLN A 198 11.22 -3.41 -6.00
C GLN A 198 10.36 -2.87 -7.14
N LEU A 199 9.06 -2.71 -6.92
CA LEU A 199 8.07 -2.41 -7.97
C LEU A 199 7.60 -0.96 -7.98
N GLY A 200 7.91 -0.17 -6.97
CA GLY A 200 7.25 1.11 -6.72
C GLY A 200 5.85 0.94 -6.09
N PRO A 201 5.14 2.05 -5.81
CA PRO A 201 3.81 2.00 -5.22
C PRO A 201 2.76 1.47 -6.20
N PRO A 202 1.71 0.77 -5.75
CA PRO A 202 0.53 0.43 -6.57
C PRO A 202 -0.33 1.66 -6.88
N ASN A 203 -1.26 1.48 -7.82
CA ASN A 203 -2.28 2.46 -8.17
C ASN A 203 -3.47 2.42 -7.20
N ASP A 204 -3.83 1.21 -6.75
CA ASP A 204 -4.97 1.01 -5.86
C ASP A 204 -4.55 0.23 -4.60
N TYR A 205 -5.20 0.55 -3.49
CA TYR A 205 -5.05 -0.16 -2.22
C TYR A 205 -6.43 -0.49 -1.67
N THR A 206 -6.66 -1.75 -1.34
CA THR A 206 -7.88 -2.20 -0.65
C THR A 206 -7.51 -2.96 0.62
N GLU A 207 -8.29 -2.75 1.68
CA GLU A 207 -8.09 -3.36 2.98
C GLU A 207 -9.40 -3.90 3.56
N TYR A 208 -9.37 -5.14 4.06
CA TYR A 208 -10.52 -5.83 4.63
C TYR A 208 -10.25 -6.23 6.08
N GLY A 209 -11.11 -5.76 6.98
CA GLY A 209 -10.93 -5.90 8.44
C GLY A 209 -11.08 -7.34 8.94
N ASN A 210 -11.94 -8.15 8.32
CA ASN A 210 -12.29 -9.48 8.85
C ASN A 210 -11.15 -10.51 8.82
N ASN A 211 -10.03 -10.24 8.13
CA ASN A 211 -8.91 -11.18 8.03
C ASN A 211 -7.53 -10.50 7.86
N HIS A 212 -7.42 -9.19 8.12
CA HIS A 212 -6.22 -8.41 7.81
C HIS A 212 -5.68 -8.65 6.39
N ARG A 213 -6.61 -8.80 5.44
CA ARG A 213 -6.28 -9.01 4.02
C ARG A 213 -6.16 -7.66 3.33
N GLN A 214 -5.19 -7.54 2.46
CA GLN A 214 -5.00 -6.35 1.65
C GLN A 214 -4.75 -6.74 0.20
N GLU A 215 -5.19 -5.88 -0.71
CA GLU A 215 -5.00 -6.02 -2.15
C GLU A 215 -4.34 -4.76 -2.68
N TRP A 216 -3.27 -4.92 -3.46
CA TRP A 216 -2.60 -3.82 -4.15
C TRP A 216 -2.68 -4.06 -5.65
N THR A 217 -3.25 -3.10 -6.38
CA THR A 217 -3.44 -3.21 -7.82
C THR A 217 -2.48 -2.28 -8.56
N TYR A 218 -1.83 -2.83 -9.58
CA TYR A 218 -1.02 -2.13 -10.55
C TYR A 218 -1.76 -2.21 -11.88
N ASN A 219 -2.09 -1.07 -12.48
CA ASN A 219 -2.82 -0.96 -13.75
C ASN A 219 -2.18 0.09 -14.68
N SER A 220 -0.94 0.48 -14.38
CA SER A 220 -0.12 1.42 -15.15
C SER A 220 1.35 1.10 -14.93
N GLY A 221 2.22 1.55 -15.82
CA GLY A 221 3.67 1.31 -15.70
C GLY A 221 4.01 -0.19 -15.68
N LEU A 222 3.28 -0.98 -16.47
CA LEU A 222 3.46 -2.41 -16.65
C LEU A 222 4.02 -2.67 -18.05
N ASN A 223 4.83 -3.72 -18.18
CA ASN A 223 5.24 -4.26 -19.47
C ASN A 223 4.16 -5.25 -19.95
N GLY A 224 3.50 -4.94 -21.06
CA GLY A 224 2.39 -5.73 -21.59
C GLY A 224 1.42 -4.91 -22.45
N ALA A 225 0.29 -5.50 -22.79
CA ALA A 225 -0.75 -4.83 -23.57
C ALA A 225 -1.44 -3.70 -22.78
N GLY A 226 -2.26 -2.88 -23.45
CA GLY A 226 -2.96 -1.75 -22.82
C GLY A 226 -3.91 -2.15 -21.67
N SER A 227 -4.35 -3.40 -21.63
CA SER A 227 -5.17 -4.00 -20.56
C SER A 227 -4.36 -4.64 -19.44
N ALA A 228 -3.02 -4.55 -19.48
CA ALA A 228 -2.14 -5.17 -18.50
C ALA A 228 -2.52 -4.74 -17.08
N SER A 229 -2.62 -5.71 -16.17
CA SER A 229 -2.85 -5.45 -14.76
C SER A 229 -2.26 -6.55 -13.87
N CYS A 230 -1.93 -6.17 -12.64
CA CYS A 230 -1.51 -7.10 -11.61
C CYS A 230 -2.17 -6.75 -10.28
N THR A 231 -2.70 -7.76 -9.58
CA THR A 231 -3.19 -7.61 -8.21
C THR A 231 -2.36 -8.49 -7.28
N LEU A 232 -1.75 -7.87 -6.27
CA LEU A 232 -1.02 -8.56 -5.21
C LEU A 232 -1.90 -8.70 -3.98
N TYR A 233 -1.94 -9.91 -3.41
CA TYR A 233 -2.69 -10.22 -2.21
C TYR A 233 -1.75 -10.35 -1.02
N PHE A 234 -2.14 -9.74 0.09
CA PHE A 234 -1.40 -9.75 1.33
C PHE A 234 -2.25 -10.38 2.44
N SER A 235 -1.59 -11.16 3.27
CA SER A 235 -2.15 -11.73 4.50
C SER A 235 -1.24 -11.34 5.66
N LYS A 236 -1.81 -10.73 6.71
CA LYS A 236 -1.06 -10.26 7.89
C LYS A 236 0.13 -9.36 7.51
N GLY A 237 -0.04 -8.53 6.48
CA GLY A 237 0.97 -7.58 6.01
C GLY A 237 2.10 -8.17 5.16
N LEU A 238 2.03 -9.46 4.82
CA LEU A 238 3.03 -10.16 4.01
C LEU A 238 2.41 -10.63 2.69
N PHE A 239 3.20 -10.63 1.63
CA PHE A 239 2.78 -11.10 0.31
C PHE A 239 2.39 -12.57 0.35
N ASP A 240 1.26 -12.90 -0.26
CA ASP A 240 0.73 -14.27 -0.33
C ASP A 240 0.75 -14.80 -1.77
N LYS A 241 0.11 -14.07 -2.69
CA LYS A 241 -0.02 -14.46 -4.10
C LYS A 241 -0.28 -13.25 -5.00
N ALA A 242 -0.16 -13.45 -6.31
CA ALA A 242 -0.49 -12.45 -7.33
C ALA A 242 -1.40 -13.03 -8.40
N TYR A 243 -2.27 -12.19 -8.97
CA TYR A 243 -2.91 -12.44 -10.27
C TYR A 243 -2.39 -11.42 -11.28
N ILE A 244 -2.14 -11.89 -12.50
CA ILE A 244 -1.52 -11.12 -13.58
C ILE A 244 -2.39 -11.31 -14.83
N TYR A 245 -2.66 -10.22 -15.54
CA TYR A 245 -3.38 -10.19 -16.81
C TYR A 245 -2.58 -9.40 -17.83
N ASP A 246 -2.45 -9.92 -19.04
CA ASP A 246 -1.86 -9.27 -20.23
C ASP A 246 -0.46 -8.64 -20.03
N MET A 247 0.34 -9.16 -19.09
CA MET A 247 1.73 -8.76 -18.87
C MET A 247 2.73 -9.68 -19.59
N GLU A 248 3.88 -9.11 -19.94
CA GLU A 248 5.04 -9.75 -20.58
C GLU A 248 6.25 -9.85 -19.64
#